data_AF-A0A127A6I5-F1
#
_entry.id   AF-A0A127A6I5-F1
#
_cell.length_a   1.000
_cell.length_b   1.000
_cell.length_c   1.000
_cell.angle_alpha   90.00
_cell.angle_beta   90.00
_cell.angle_gamma   90.00
#
_symmetry.space_group_name_H-M   'P 1'
#
loop_
_entity.id
_entity.type
_entity.pdbx_description
1 polymer ?
#
loop_
_entity_poly.entity_id
_entity_poly.type
_entity_poly.pdbx_seq_one_letter_code
_entity_poly.pdbx_strand_id
1 'polypeptide(L)' 'MHLDVVVDDLDAAEASVLGLGASRHDHQPGTTFRVFLDPAGHPFCLCLS' A
#
# COMPACT_ATOMS: atom_id res chain seq x y z
N MET A 1 14.19 -2.64 -5.37
CA MET A 1 14.04 -1.51 -4.43
C MET A 1 12.67 -1.64 -3.81
N HIS A 2 12.55 -1.50 -2.50
CA HIS A 2 11.26 -1.52 -1.80
C HIS A 2 10.92 -0.08 -1.41
N LEU A 3 9.68 0.34 -1.67
CA LEU A 3 9.20 1.67 -1.31
C LEU A 3 8.20 1.56 -0.16
N ASP A 4 8.55 2.19 0.96
CA ASP A 4 7.72 2.29 2.15
C ASP A 4 7.19 3.71 2.29
N VAL A 5 5.87 3.84 2.32
CA VAL A 5 5.17 5.11 2.53
C VAL A 5 4.56 5.08 3.92
N VAL A 6 5.09 5.90 4.83
CA VAL A 6 4.55 6.04 6.17
C VAL A 6 3.27 6.88 6.12
N VAL A 7 2.20 6.36 6.71
CA VAL A 7 0.88 7.00 6.74
C VAL A 7 0.32 6.96 8.16
N ASP A 8 -0.51 7.95 8.48
CA ASP A 8 -1.14 8.03 9.81
C ASP A 8 -2.28 7.01 9.97
N ASP A 9 -2.93 6.64 8.87
CA ASP A 9 -4.08 5.72 8.85
C ASP A 9 -4.06 4.85 7.59
N LEU A 10 -4.07 3.53 7.79
CA LEU A 10 -3.99 2.56 6.67
C LEU A 10 -5.28 2.50 5.85
N ASP A 11 -6.45 2.71 6.45
CA ASP A 11 -7.73 2.60 5.76
C ASP A 11 -7.96 3.82 4.85
N ALA A 12 -7.67 5.02 5.35
CA ALA A 12 -7.70 6.25 4.58
C ALA A 12 -6.68 6.23 3.44
N ALA A 13 -5.47 5.77 3.71
CA ALA A 13 -4.43 5.69 2.69
C ALA A 13 -4.71 4.60 1.64
N GLU A 14 -5.25 3.44 2.04
CA GLU A 14 -5.72 2.41 1.11
C GLU A 14 -6.78 2.96 0.15
N ALA A 15 -7.80 3.64 0.66
CA ALA A 15 -8.84 4.24 -0.17
C ALA A 15 -8.25 5.24 -1.20
N SER A 16 -7.25 6.02 -0.78
CA SER A 16 -6.56 6.97 -1.64
C SER A 16 -5.78 6.27 -2.77
N VAL A 17 -4.94 5.28 -2.45
CA VAL A 17 -4.13 4.60 -3.47
C VAL A 17 -4.99 3.77 -4.43
N LEU A 18 -6.06 3.14 -3.95
CA LEU A 18 -7.04 2.46 -4.80
C LEU A 18 -7.73 3.45 -5.75
N GLY A 19 -8.10 4.65 -5.25
CA GLY A 19 -8.66 5.73 -6.08
C GLY A 19 -7.69 6.26 -7.14
N LEU A 20 -6.37 6.16 -6.89
CA LEU A 20 -5.31 6.51 -7.83
C LEU A 20 -4.98 5.38 -8.82
N GLY A 21 -5.66 4.24 -8.73
CA GLY A 21 -5.49 3.10 -9.63
C GLY A 21 -4.50 2.04 -9.15
N ALA A 22 -4.02 2.12 -7.91
CA ALA A 22 -3.30 1.01 -7.31
C ALA A 22 -4.23 -0.19 -7.08
N SER A 23 -3.64 -1.38 -6.95
CA SER A 23 -4.35 -2.59 -6.56
C SER A 23 -3.72 -3.22 -5.32
N ARG A 24 -4.52 -3.92 -4.52
CA ARG A 24 -3.98 -4.69 -3.39
C ARG A 24 -3.19 -5.88 -3.91
N HIS A 25 -2.04 -6.13 -3.31
CA HIS A 25 -1.32 -7.37 -3.54
C HIS A 25 -2.04 -8.54 -2.86
N ASP A 26 -2.06 -9.71 -3.52
CA ASP A 26 -2.75 -10.92 -3.03
C ASP A 26 -2.17 -11.42 -1.71
N HIS A 27 -0.86 -11.32 -1.56
CA HIS A 27 -0.15 -11.69 -0.34
C HIS A 27 0.03 -10.47 0.57
N GLN A 28 -0.49 -10.56 1.80
CA GLN A 28 -0.40 -9.54 2.84
C GLN A 28 0.31 -10.14 4.08
N PRO A 29 1.65 -10.02 4.19
CA PRO A 29 2.43 -10.73 5.19
C PRO A 29 2.36 -10.11 6.60
N GLY A 30 1.77 -8.93 6.77
CA GLY A 30 1.74 -8.21 8.05
C GLY A 30 0.41 -7.51 8.32
N THR A 31 0.25 -7.05 9.57
CA THR A 31 -0.94 -6.30 10.01
C THR A 31 -0.66 -4.81 10.23
N THR A 32 0.61 -4.42 10.36
CA THR A 32 1.06 -3.03 10.55
C THR A 32 1.41 -2.32 9.25
N PHE A 33 1.33 -3.03 8.13
CA PHE A 33 1.54 -2.50 6.79
C PHE A 33 0.67 -3.24 5.78
N ARG A 34 0.42 -2.61 4.63
CA ARG A 34 -0.35 -3.18 3.52
C ARG A 34 0.41 -3.02 2.21
N VAL A 35 0.47 -4.08 1.42
CA VAL A 35 1.21 -4.14 0.15
C VAL A 35 0.26 -3.85 -1.02
N PHE A 36 0.69 -2.95 -1.91
CA PHE A 36 -0.04 -2.56 -3.11
C PHE A 36 0.86 -2.61 -4.33
N LEU A 37 0.22 -2.68 -5.51
CA LEU A 37 0.84 -2.50 -6.81
C LEU A 37 0.36 -1.18 -7.40
N ASP A 38 1.28 -0.37 -7.90
CA ASP A 38 0.92 0.83 -8.67
C ASP A 38 0.26 0.43 -10.03
N PRO A 39 -0.29 1.38 -10.80
CA PRO A 39 -0.88 1.07 -12.11
C PRO A 39 0.09 0.43 -13.13
N ALA A 40 1.41 0.55 -12.92
CA ALA A 40 2.44 -0.08 -13.74
C ALA A 40 2.86 -1.48 -13.20
N GLY A 41 2.32 -1.92 -12.06
CA GLY A 41 2.61 -3.20 -11.43
C GLY A 41 3.79 -3.20 -10.46
N HIS A 42 4.30 -2.04 -10.04
CA HIS A 42 5.41 -1.98 -9.08
C HIS A 42 4.92 -2.07 -7.63
N PRO A 43 5.56 -2.90 -6.78
CA PRO A 43 5.16 -3.07 -5.40
C PRO A 43 5.62 -1.92 -4.49
N PHE A 44 4.75 -1.51 -3.57
CA PHE A 44 5.05 -0.60 -2.47
C PHE A 44 4.20 -0.92 -1.24
N CYS A 45 4.63 -0.45 -0.07
CA CYS A 45 3.92 -0.65 1.19
C CYS A 45 3.42 0.67 1.79
N LEU A 46 2.23 0.62 2.37
CA LEU A 46 1.74 1.62 3.32
C LEU A 46 2.05 1.12 4.73
N CYS A 47 2.75 1.91 5.54
CA CYS A 47 3.22 1.51 6.87
C CYS A 47 2.73 2.51 7.93
N LEU A 48 2.37 2.01 9.11
CA LEU A 48 2.20 2.85 10.30
C LEU A 48 3.58 3.13 10.93
N SER A 49 3.76 4.31 11.53
CA SER A 49 4.96 4.66 12.31
C SER A 49 5.02 3.95 13.65
#